data_AF-A0A7X7HRE7-F1
#
_entry.id   AF-A0A7X7HRE7-F1
#
_cell.length_a   1.000
_cell.length_b   1.000
_cell.length_c   1.000
_cell.angle_alpha   90.00
_cell.angle_beta   90.00
_cell.angle_gamma   90.00
#
_symmetry.space_group_name_H-M   'P 1'
#
loop_
_entity.id
_entity.type
_entity.pdbx_description
1 polymer ?
#
loop_
_entity_poly.entity_id
_entity_poly.type
_entity_poly.pdbx_seq_one_letter_code
_entity_poly.pdbx_strand_id
1 'polypeptide(L)'
;MGTAKFLVIQTVAVAAWIAWNALAPEGWRIDAFPFILLNLAFSTQAAYAAPLILLAETRQAERDREEAKEDRRRGAEVKADLDFLARELASLRIRVADSEDIARVEAKLDRLLMAIDDQAGSESTAR
;
A
#
# COMPACT_ATOMS: atom_id res chain seq x y z
N MET A 1 15.20 -14.51 9.36
CA MET A 1 15.77 -15.78 9.86
C MET A 1 15.40 -15.92 11.33
N GLY A 2 14.24 -16.50 11.71
CA GLY A 2 13.79 -16.37 13.12
C GLY A 2 12.87 -17.48 13.63
N THR A 3 11.75 -17.75 12.98
CA THR A 3 10.72 -18.65 13.55
C THR A 3 11.01 -20.14 13.31
N ALA A 4 11.46 -20.52 12.11
CA ALA A 4 11.65 -21.93 11.75
C ALA A 4 12.72 -22.64 12.61
N LYS A 5 13.84 -21.98 12.89
CA LYS A 5 14.92 -22.56 13.73
C LYS A 5 14.47 -22.76 15.18
N PHE A 6 13.69 -21.82 15.73
CA PHE A 6 13.16 -21.93 17.08
C PHE A 6 12.22 -23.14 17.22
N LEU A 7 11.31 -23.33 16.26
CA LEU A 7 10.40 -24.47 16.25
C LEU A 7 11.15 -25.80 16.19
N VAL A 8 12.17 -25.92 15.34
CA VAL A 8 12.97 -27.15 15.23
C VAL A 8 13.68 -27.48 16.55
N ILE A 9 14.32 -26.50 17.18
CA ILE A 9 15.01 -26.71 18.47
C ILE A 9 14.01 -27.11 19.56
N GLN A 10 12.86 -26.46 19.62
CA GLN A 10 11.79 -26.77 20.59
C GLN A 10 11.26 -28.20 20.40
N THR A 11 10.97 -28.62 19.17
CA THR A 11 10.48 -29.97 18.87
C THR A 11 11.52 -31.03 19.25
N VAL A 12 12.81 -30.79 18.94
CA VAL A 12 13.89 -31.72 19.31
C VAL A 12 14.04 -31.81 20.83
N ALA A 13 13.97 -30.69 21.55
CA ALA A 13 14.05 -30.68 23.02
C ALA A 13 12.91 -31.48 23.66
N VAL A 14 11.67 -31.30 23.19
CA VAL A 14 10.50 -32.04 23.69
C VAL A 14 10.61 -33.53 23.35
N ALA A 15 11.00 -33.86 22.12
CA ALA A 15 11.20 -35.26 21.71
C ALA A 15 12.30 -35.95 22.52
N ALA A 16 13.41 -35.25 22.79
CA ALA A 16 14.49 -35.76 23.63
C ALA A 16 14.04 -35.99 25.08
N TRP A 17 13.23 -35.08 25.65
CA TRP A 17 12.66 -35.24 26.99
C TRP A 17 11.76 -36.47 27.11
N ILE A 18 10.88 -36.66 26.10
CA ILE A 18 10.00 -37.83 26.04
C ILE A 18 10.83 -39.11 25.88
N ALA A 19 11.80 -39.13 24.95
CA ALA A 19 12.66 -40.28 24.73
C ALA A 19 13.46 -40.66 25.98
N TRP A 20 14.01 -39.68 26.70
CA TRP A 20 14.70 -39.89 27.97
C TRP A 20 13.77 -40.54 29.01
N ASN A 21 12.58 -39.99 29.24
CA ASN A 21 11.64 -40.51 30.24
C ASN A 21 10.96 -41.83 29.84
N ALA A 22 10.93 -42.16 28.55
CA ALA A 22 10.43 -43.43 28.03
C ALA A 22 11.46 -44.56 28.11
N LEU A 23 12.73 -44.27 27.85
CA LEU A 23 13.83 -45.26 27.78
C LEU A 23 14.61 -45.38 29.10
N ALA A 24 14.50 -44.41 30.01
CA ALA A 24 15.20 -44.45 31.29
C ALA A 24 14.66 -45.56 32.21
N PRO A 25 15.54 -46.28 32.94
CA PRO A 25 15.15 -47.24 33.98
C PRO A 25 14.32 -46.57 35.08
N GLU A 26 13.43 -47.32 35.74
CA GLU A 26 12.44 -46.81 36.70
C GLU A 26 13.00 -45.86 37.78
N GLY A 27 14.24 -46.06 38.23
CA GLY A 27 14.87 -45.20 39.23
C GLY A 27 15.33 -43.82 38.74
N TRP A 28 15.43 -43.61 37.41
CA TRP A 28 15.95 -42.37 36.80
C TRP A 28 14.88 -41.61 35.99
N ARG A 29 13.62 -42.07 36.03
CA ARG A 29 12.49 -41.41 35.36
C ARG A 29 12.08 -40.21 36.19
N ILE A 30 12.36 -39.02 35.67
CA ILE A 30 12.01 -37.75 36.33
C ILE A 30 10.53 -37.42 36.10
N ASP A 31 9.98 -37.78 34.94
CA ASP A 31 8.61 -37.48 34.50
C ASP A 31 7.98 -38.72 33.85
N ALA A 32 7.56 -39.69 34.68
CA ALA A 32 6.90 -40.90 34.20
C ALA A 32 5.53 -40.59 33.56
N PHE A 33 5.05 -41.46 32.67
CA PHE A 33 3.73 -41.34 32.06
C PHE A 33 2.68 -41.16 33.16
N PRO A 34 1.88 -40.06 33.17
CA PRO A 34 1.45 -39.24 32.02
C PRO A 34 2.18 -37.90 31.76
N PHE A 35 3.46 -37.75 32.12
CA PHE A 35 4.29 -36.54 31.88
C PHE A 35 3.73 -35.26 32.53
N ILE A 36 3.56 -35.27 33.85
CA ILE A 36 2.97 -34.14 34.59
C ILE A 36 3.83 -32.87 34.51
N LEU A 37 5.16 -33.00 34.52
CA LEU A 37 6.07 -31.83 34.48
C LEU A 37 6.05 -31.19 33.10
N LEU A 38 6.06 -31.98 32.04
CA LEU A 38 5.93 -31.47 30.67
C LEU A 38 4.60 -30.73 30.46
N ASN A 39 3.50 -31.30 30.97
CA ASN A 39 2.18 -30.67 30.90
C ASN A 39 2.12 -29.35 31.68
N LEU A 40 2.74 -29.31 32.87
CA LEU A 40 2.83 -28.09 33.66
C LEU A 40 3.63 -27.01 32.91
N ALA A 41 4.77 -27.37 32.34
CA ALA A 41 5.60 -26.44 31.58
C ALA A 41 4.85 -25.84 30.38
N PHE A 42 4.14 -26.65 29.59
CA PHE A 42 3.32 -26.16 28.48
C PHE A 42 2.16 -25.27 28.96
N SER A 43 1.54 -25.62 30.07
CA SER A 43 0.45 -24.83 30.66
C SER A 43 0.95 -23.44 31.09
N THR A 44 2.11 -23.36 31.74
CA THR A 44 2.74 -22.08 32.08
C THR A 44 3.19 -21.32 30.84
N GLN A 45 3.73 -22.00 29.83
CA GLN A 45 4.13 -21.38 28.57
C GLN A 45 2.92 -20.72 27.86
N ALA A 46 1.78 -21.41 27.81
CA ALA A 46 0.55 -20.86 27.24
C ALA A 46 0.02 -19.67 28.08
N ALA A 47 0.04 -19.80 29.40
CA ALA A 47 -0.41 -18.74 30.31
C ALA A 47 0.42 -17.45 30.18
N TYR A 48 1.72 -17.55 29.91
CA TYR A 48 2.58 -16.39 29.68
C TYR A 48 2.53 -15.86 28.24
N ALA A 49 2.26 -16.73 27.26
CA ALA A 49 2.11 -16.32 25.87
C ALA A 49 0.89 -15.41 25.66
N ALA A 50 -0.26 -15.73 26.28
CA ALA A 50 -1.49 -14.95 26.15
C ALA A 50 -1.32 -13.44 26.44
N PRO A 51 -0.80 -12.99 27.60
CA PRO A 51 -0.62 -11.57 27.87
C PRO A 51 0.44 -10.92 26.97
N LEU A 52 1.50 -11.63 26.59
CA LEU A 52 2.48 -11.09 25.64
C LEU A 52 1.87 -10.86 24.26
N ILE A 53 1.02 -11.78 23.78
CA ILE A 53 0.30 -11.63 22.53
C ILE A 53 -0.63 -10.42 22.61
N LEU A 54 -1.38 -10.26 23.71
CA LEU A 54 -2.24 -9.08 23.91
C LEU A 54 -1.44 -7.77 23.89
N LEU A 55 -0.29 -7.71 24.56
CA LEU A 55 0.58 -6.53 24.53
C LEU A 55 1.20 -6.27 23.14
N ALA A 56 1.46 -7.32 22.38
CA ALA A 56 1.93 -7.20 21.01
C ALA A 56 0.81 -6.67 20.09
N GLU A 57 -0.42 -7.18 20.28
CA GLU A 57 -1.61 -6.77 19.55
C GLU A 57 -1.98 -5.31 19.84
N THR A 58 -1.95 -4.86 21.10
CA THR A 58 -2.22 -3.45 21.43
C THR A 58 -1.21 -2.52 20.77
N ARG A 59 0.08 -2.87 20.79
CA ARG A 59 1.13 -2.11 20.10
C ARG A 59 0.99 -2.11 18.58
N GLN A 60 0.52 -3.21 18.00
CA GLN A 60 0.20 -3.27 16.57
C GLN A 60 -0.98 -2.36 16.24
N ALA A 61 -2.08 -2.47 16.99
CA ALA A 61 -3.27 -1.65 16.81
C ALA A 61 -3.00 -0.14 16.99
N GLU A 62 -2.10 0.23 17.91
CA GLU A 62 -1.64 1.62 18.07
C GLU A 62 -0.92 2.13 16.82
N ARG A 63 0.04 1.37 16.30
CA ARG A 63 0.75 1.69 15.05
C ARG A 63 -0.20 1.79 13.87
N ASP A 64 -1.10 0.82 13.71
CA ASP A 64 -2.09 0.80 12.62
C ASP A 64 -3.01 2.02 12.70
N ARG A 65 -3.35 2.48 13.92
CA ARG A 65 -4.13 3.70 14.14
C ARG A 65 -3.36 4.96 13.73
N GLU A 66 -2.07 5.03 14.05
CA GLU A 66 -1.23 6.16 13.67
C GLU A 66 -1.06 6.23 12.16
N GLU A 67 -0.77 5.10 11.52
CA GLU A 67 -0.68 4.98 10.07
C GLU A 67 -1.99 5.40 9.38
N ALA A 68 -3.14 4.93 9.88
CA ALA A 68 -4.45 5.33 9.35
C ALA A 68 -4.82 6.81 9.59
N LYS A 69 -4.25 7.45 10.61
CA LYS A 69 -4.41 8.92 10.81
C LYS A 69 -3.55 9.68 9.82
N GLU A 70 -2.31 9.24 9.63
CA GLU A 70 -1.39 9.88 8.71
C GLU A 70 -1.87 9.74 7.25
N ASP A 71 -2.33 8.56 6.86
CA ASP A 71 -2.89 8.32 5.52
C ASP A 71 -4.09 9.22 5.24
N ARG A 72 -5.01 9.38 6.20
CA ARG A 72 -6.12 10.33 6.09
C ARG A 72 -5.65 11.79 5.95
N ARG A 73 -4.61 12.19 6.69
CA ARG A 73 -4.05 13.55 6.58
C ARG A 73 -3.45 13.77 5.20
N ARG A 74 -2.61 12.85 4.74
CA ARG A 74 -2.02 12.88 3.39
C ARG A 74 -3.10 12.89 2.31
N GLY A 75 -4.14 12.07 2.44
CA GLY A 75 -5.27 12.06 1.50
C GLY A 75 -6.02 13.39 1.43
N ALA A 76 -6.19 14.08 2.57
CA ALA A 76 -6.79 15.40 2.60
C ALA A 76 -5.89 16.47 1.94
N GLU A 77 -4.59 16.43 2.19
CA GLU A 77 -3.59 17.30 1.56
C GLU A 77 -3.58 17.09 0.03
N VAL A 78 -3.46 15.84 -0.43
CA VAL A 78 -3.49 15.50 -1.87
C VAL A 78 -4.78 15.97 -2.53
N LYS A 79 -5.94 15.82 -1.86
CA LYS A 79 -7.20 16.31 -2.40
C LYS A 79 -7.20 17.83 -2.56
N ALA A 80 -6.70 18.57 -1.57
CA ALA A 80 -6.60 20.02 -1.64
C ALA A 80 -5.67 20.48 -2.78
N ASP A 81 -4.54 19.81 -2.95
CA ASP A 81 -3.59 20.08 -4.05
C ASP A 81 -4.23 19.81 -5.41
N LEU A 82 -4.97 18.70 -5.55
CA LEU A 82 -5.70 18.39 -6.78
C LEU A 82 -6.79 19.43 -7.07
N ASP A 83 -7.56 19.85 -6.06
CA ASP A 83 -8.57 20.89 -6.22
C ASP A 83 -7.94 22.23 -6.63
N PHE A 84 -6.75 22.56 -6.09
CA PHE A 84 -5.97 23.72 -6.49
C PHE A 84 -5.50 23.62 -7.95
N LEU A 85 -4.85 22.51 -8.31
CA LEU A 85 -4.38 22.26 -9.67
C LEU A 85 -5.53 22.26 -10.69
N ALA A 86 -6.70 21.73 -10.34
CA ALA A 86 -7.87 21.75 -11.20
C ALA A 86 -8.38 23.17 -11.47
N ARG A 87 -8.36 24.05 -10.45
CA ARG A 87 -8.72 25.48 -10.61
C ARG A 87 -7.71 26.22 -11.46
N GLU A 88 -6.42 26.00 -11.21
CA GLU A 88 -5.35 26.56 -12.03
C GLU A 88 -5.48 26.12 -13.50
N LEU A 89 -5.70 24.83 -13.74
CA LEU A 89 -5.92 24.27 -15.08
C LEU A 89 -7.17 24.88 -15.75
N ALA A 90 -8.27 25.06 -15.02
CA ALA A 90 -9.47 25.70 -15.56
C ALA A 90 -9.20 27.17 -15.95
N SER A 91 -8.43 27.90 -15.13
CA SER A 91 -8.05 29.28 -15.44
C SER A 91 -7.12 29.37 -16.65
N LEU A 92 -6.15 28.45 -16.77
CA LEU A 92 -5.25 28.33 -17.92
C LEU A 92 -6.04 27.98 -19.18
N ARG A 93 -6.99 27.05 -19.08
CA ARG A 93 -7.88 26.68 -20.20
C ARG A 93 -8.67 27.88 -20.72
N ILE A 94 -9.20 28.72 -19.84
CA ILE A 94 -9.92 29.95 -20.26
C ILE A 94 -8.96 30.91 -20.94
N ARG A 95 -7.77 31.15 -20.37
CA ARG A 95 -6.75 32.02 -21.00
C ARG A 95 -6.31 31.52 -22.38
N VAL A 96 -6.18 30.20 -22.56
CA VAL A 96 -5.87 29.58 -23.85
C VAL A 96 -7.07 29.64 -24.80
N ALA A 97 -8.30 29.49 -24.31
CA ALA A 97 -9.50 29.63 -25.12
C ALA A 97 -9.71 31.08 -25.60
N ASP A 98 -9.36 32.06 -24.77
CA ASP A 98 -9.34 33.49 -25.12
C ASP A 98 -8.20 33.84 -26.08
N SER A 99 -7.14 33.02 -26.16
CA SER A 99 -6.17 33.15 -27.25
C SER A 99 -6.87 32.74 -28.55
N GLU A 100 -7.42 33.75 -29.23
CA GLU A 100 -8.09 33.72 -30.53
C GLU A 100 -7.16 33.21 -31.65
N ASP A 101 -6.53 32.04 -31.52
CA ASP A 101 -5.57 31.60 -32.52
C ASP A 101 -6.21 30.63 -33.50
N ILE A 102 -6.99 29.64 -33.06
CA ILE A 102 -7.50 28.61 -33.98
C ILE A 102 -8.61 29.15 -34.90
N ALA A 103 -9.68 29.73 -34.33
CA ALA A 103 -10.79 30.26 -35.13
C ALA A 103 -10.36 31.46 -36.02
N ARG A 104 -9.37 32.23 -35.56
CA ARG A 104 -8.84 33.37 -36.30
C ARG A 104 -7.89 32.94 -37.41
N VAL A 105 -7.15 31.85 -37.21
CA VAL A 105 -6.32 31.21 -38.26
C VAL A 105 -7.21 30.65 -39.36
N GLU A 106 -8.30 29.95 -39.00
CA GLU A 106 -9.26 29.42 -39.98
C GLU A 106 -9.93 30.55 -40.79
N ALA A 107 -10.41 31.60 -40.12
CA ALA A 107 -10.99 32.78 -40.78
C ALA A 107 -9.99 33.60 -41.61
N LYS A 108 -8.68 33.50 -41.32
CA LYS A 108 -7.62 34.08 -42.16
C LYS A 108 -7.36 33.21 -43.39
N LEU A 109 -7.36 31.88 -43.23
CA LEU A 109 -7.19 30.94 -44.32
C LEU A 109 -8.29 31.09 -45.36
N ASP A 110 -9.56 31.16 -44.93
CA ASP A 110 -10.71 31.34 -45.82
C ASP A 110 -10.62 32.66 -46.59
N ARG A 111 -10.24 33.75 -45.91
CA ARG A 111 -10.04 35.04 -46.57
C ARG A 111 -8.93 35.01 -47.62
N LEU A 112 -7.83 34.31 -47.33
CA LEU A 112 -6.73 34.18 -48.28
C LEU A 112 -7.11 33.31 -49.48
N LEU A 113 -7.84 32.21 -49.26
CA LEU A 113 -8.37 31.37 -50.32
C LEU A 113 -9.33 32.15 -51.23
N MET A 114 -10.25 32.92 -50.64
CA MET A 114 -11.21 33.72 -51.39
C MET A 114 -10.52 34.82 -52.20
N ALA A 115 -9.48 35.46 -51.65
CA ALA A 115 -8.70 36.47 -52.37
C ALA A 115 -7.90 35.90 -53.56
N ILE A 116 -7.41 34.66 -53.45
CA ILE A 116 -6.71 33.96 -54.54
C ILE A 116 -7.71 33.59 -55.65
N ASP A 117 -8.90 33.11 -55.30
CA ASP A 117 -9.95 32.75 -56.26
C ASP A 117 -10.45 33.96 -57.06
N ASP A 118 -10.63 35.10 -56.38
CA ASP A 118 -11.05 36.36 -57.01
C ASP A 118 -9.98 36.92 -57.98
N GLN A 119 -8.69 36.77 -57.63
CA GLN A 119 -7.60 37.10 -58.55
C GLN A 119 -7.57 36.19 -59.77
N ALA A 120 -7.77 34.88 -59.60
CA ALA A 120 -7.82 33.93 -60.70
C ALA A 120 -9.00 34.20 -61.65
N GLY A 121 -10.16 34.61 -61.12
CA GLY A 121 -11.32 35.02 -61.92
C GLY A 121 -11.10 36.32 -62.70
N SER A 122 -10.38 37.29 -62.11
CA SER A 122 -10.07 38.56 -62.76
C SER A 122 -9.11 38.43 -63.95
N GLU A 123 -8.10 37.56 -63.86
CA GLU A 123 -7.15 37.30 -64.96
C GLU A 123 -7.79 36.53 -66.12
N SER A 124 -8.81 35.69 -65.85
CA SER A 124 -9.55 34.98 -66.90
C SER A 124 -10.57 35.84 -67.63
N THR A 125 -11.01 36.95 -67.03
CA THR A 125 -12.00 37.87 -67.65
C THR A 125 -11.31 38.96 -68.50
N ALA A 126 -10.00 39.15 -68.32
CA ALA A 126 -9.18 40.13 -69.05
C ALA A 126 -8.45 39.54 -70.28
N ARG A 127 -8.65 38.26 -70.60
CA ARG A 127 -8.17 37.58 -71.81
C ARG A 127 -9.32 37.28 -72.77
#